data_AF-G2MEE5-F1
#
_entry.id   AF-G2MEE5-F1
#
_cell.length_a   1.000
_cell.length_b   1.000
_cell.length_c   1.000
_cell.angle_alpha   90.00
_cell.angle_beta   90.00
_cell.angle_gamma   90.00
#
_symmetry.space_group_name_H-M   'P 1'
#
loop_
_entity.id
_entity.type
_entity.pdbx_description
1 polymer ?
#
loop_
_entity_poly.entity_id
_entity_poly.type
_entity_poly.pdbx_seq_one_letter_code
_entity_poly.pdbx_strand_id
1 'polypeptide(L)'
;MIEKLQEAIITTIDRQIDPTIREIKNHHKEVCDNLDRSKGKYISNLTKSAFTETERFKSDFREEMHEHIDDDLEDHVFKAMFEHELQKGTEKLRENIKRRSNECKERFVEEIKKDIEQFEERIKDSLVNLNRINIGSGFDPIINIDSGINKIGLFASIGGLALLSLTPVVGGIALIGGLVLGLIGIVKSVWSFFDSDYKKSQQRKEVDKNLDKVCEKIEKDMKSQIESGKKATFGKIEHLKATLNDLVVCYERMREGLIKAGEKLWHLSHNIKTRSM
;
A
#
# COMPACT_ATOMS: atom_id res chain seq x y z
N MET A 1 7.93 -21.46 -50.44
CA MET A 1 7.98 -20.15 -49.75
C MET A 1 7.00 -20.11 -48.57
N ILE A 2 5.72 -20.48 -48.78
CA ILE A 2 4.72 -20.51 -47.70
C ILE A 2 5.09 -21.51 -46.58
N GLU A 3 5.54 -22.72 -46.90
CA GLU A 3 5.97 -23.72 -45.88
C GLU A 3 7.11 -23.19 -44.98
N LYS A 4 8.13 -22.52 -45.57
CA LYS A 4 9.24 -21.90 -44.82
C LYS A 4 8.76 -20.80 -43.87
N LEU A 5 7.74 -20.05 -44.26
CA LEU A 5 7.14 -19.01 -43.42
C LEU A 5 6.36 -19.63 -42.24
N GLN A 6 5.65 -20.73 -42.46
CA GLN A 6 4.95 -21.43 -41.39
C GLN A 6 5.90 -21.99 -40.34
N GLU A 7 6.98 -22.62 -40.79
CA GLU A 7 8.03 -23.14 -39.92
C GLU A 7 8.70 -22.02 -39.11
N ALA A 8 8.91 -20.84 -39.72
CA ALA A 8 9.41 -19.67 -39.03
C ALA A 8 8.45 -19.16 -37.95
N ILE A 9 7.14 -19.09 -38.23
CA ILE A 9 6.12 -18.67 -37.24
C ILE A 9 6.07 -19.62 -36.06
N ILE A 10 5.99 -20.93 -36.30
CA ILE A 10 5.96 -21.95 -35.25
C ILE A 10 7.23 -21.87 -34.39
N THR A 11 8.39 -21.80 -35.03
CA THR A 11 9.68 -21.71 -34.34
C THR A 11 9.78 -20.44 -33.48
N THR A 12 9.27 -19.31 -33.97
CA THR A 12 9.27 -18.04 -33.24
C THR A 12 8.38 -18.10 -32.01
N ILE A 13 7.18 -18.69 -32.15
CA ILE A 13 6.26 -18.87 -31.02
C ILE A 13 6.92 -19.73 -29.94
N ASP A 14 7.37 -20.92 -30.30
CA ASP A 14 7.89 -21.91 -29.34
C ASP A 14 9.19 -21.47 -28.69
N ARG A 15 10.13 -20.89 -29.46
CA ARG A 15 11.47 -20.57 -28.95
C ARG A 15 11.59 -19.20 -28.33
N GLN A 16 10.67 -18.28 -28.62
CA GLN A 16 10.83 -16.89 -28.24
C GLN A 16 9.62 -16.34 -27.49
N ILE A 17 8.43 -16.44 -28.08
CA ILE A 17 7.23 -15.82 -27.51
C ILE A 17 6.76 -16.54 -26.26
N ASP A 18 6.72 -17.88 -26.29
CA ASP A 18 6.28 -18.69 -25.14
C ASP A 18 7.20 -18.54 -23.92
N PRO A 19 8.54 -18.58 -24.07
CA PRO A 19 9.47 -18.23 -23.00
C PRO A 19 9.28 -16.81 -22.46
N THR A 20 9.16 -15.81 -23.35
CA THR A 20 8.99 -14.40 -22.93
C THR A 20 7.69 -14.22 -22.14
N ILE A 21 6.57 -14.76 -22.62
CA ILE A 21 5.30 -14.70 -21.88
C ILE A 21 5.44 -15.35 -20.50
N ARG A 22 6.17 -16.46 -20.39
CA ARG A 22 6.42 -17.12 -19.12
C ARG A 22 7.25 -16.24 -18.17
N GLU A 23 8.29 -15.59 -18.65
CA GLU A 23 9.10 -14.65 -17.86
C GLU A 23 8.26 -13.46 -17.38
N ILE A 24 7.50 -12.84 -18.29
CA ILE A 24 6.60 -11.71 -17.98
C ILE A 24 5.57 -12.12 -16.92
N LYS A 25 4.98 -13.33 -17.01
CA LYS A 25 4.07 -13.86 -16.00
C LYS A 25 4.73 -14.05 -14.64
N ASN A 26 5.96 -14.57 -14.61
CA ASN A 26 6.70 -14.76 -13.38
C ASN A 26 7.01 -13.41 -12.71
N HIS A 27 7.46 -12.43 -13.49
CA HIS A 27 7.71 -11.07 -13.00
C HIS A 27 6.42 -10.38 -12.53
N HIS A 28 5.30 -10.61 -13.22
CA HIS A 28 3.99 -10.08 -12.81
C HIS A 28 3.55 -10.66 -11.47
N LYS A 29 3.73 -11.96 -11.27
CA LYS A 29 3.44 -12.61 -9.99
C LYS A 29 4.30 -12.03 -8.87
N GLU A 30 5.60 -11.86 -9.10
CA GLU A 30 6.53 -11.32 -8.11
C GLU A 30 6.18 -9.88 -7.71
N VAL A 31 5.90 -9.00 -8.67
CA VAL A 31 5.49 -7.63 -8.33
C VAL A 31 4.15 -7.64 -7.58
N CYS A 32 3.20 -8.51 -7.93
CA CYS A 32 1.95 -8.64 -7.17
C CYS A 32 2.18 -9.08 -5.72
N ASP A 33 3.05 -10.07 -5.51
CA ASP A 33 3.41 -10.58 -4.19
C ASP A 33 4.13 -9.49 -3.36
N ASN A 34 5.02 -8.71 -3.99
CA ASN A 34 5.68 -7.58 -3.34
C ASN A 34 4.68 -6.48 -2.95
N LEU A 35 3.73 -6.15 -3.83
CA LEU A 35 2.67 -5.18 -3.52
C LEU A 35 1.80 -5.65 -2.34
N ASP A 36 1.48 -6.95 -2.25
CA ASP A 36 0.78 -7.53 -1.09
C ASP A 36 1.59 -7.43 0.20
N ARG A 37 2.89 -7.71 0.12
CA ARG A 37 3.81 -7.57 1.24
C ARG A 37 3.89 -6.11 1.72
N SER A 38 3.99 -5.16 0.78
CA SER A 38 4.04 -3.73 1.06
C SER A 38 2.74 -3.25 1.73
N LYS A 39 1.57 -3.74 1.28
CA LYS A 39 0.28 -3.49 1.97
C LYS A 39 0.32 -3.95 3.43
N GLY A 40 0.80 -5.17 3.68
CA GLY A 40 0.92 -5.73 5.03
C GLY A 40 1.87 -4.94 5.93
N LYS A 41 3.05 -4.59 5.40
CA LYS A 41 4.04 -3.74 6.08
C LYS A 41 3.47 -2.38 6.44
N TYR A 42 2.78 -1.73 5.51
CA TYR A 42 2.19 -0.40 5.73
C TYR A 42 1.24 -0.40 6.92
N ILE A 43 0.34 -1.37 6.99
CA ILE A 43 -0.59 -1.53 8.11
C ILE A 43 0.13 -1.86 9.40
N SER A 44 1.10 -2.78 9.37
CA SER A 44 1.89 -3.10 10.56
C SER A 44 2.60 -1.87 11.13
N ASN A 45 3.23 -1.07 10.26
CA ASN A 45 3.95 0.13 10.64
C ASN A 45 3.02 1.21 11.21
N LEU A 46 1.85 1.41 10.60
CA LEU A 46 0.83 2.33 11.12
C LEU A 46 0.33 1.91 12.50
N THR A 47 -0.04 0.64 12.68
CA THR A 47 -0.54 0.11 13.96
C THR A 47 0.53 0.19 15.05
N LYS A 48 1.78 -0.19 14.74
CA LYS A 48 2.90 -0.09 15.68
C LYS A 48 3.14 1.35 16.09
N SER A 49 3.19 2.27 15.11
CA SER A 49 3.42 3.67 15.43
C SER A 49 2.27 4.27 16.25
N ALA A 50 1.04 3.93 15.94
CA ALA A 50 -0.14 4.33 16.69
C ALA A 50 -0.02 3.92 18.16
N PHE A 51 0.23 2.63 18.38
CA PHE A 51 0.39 2.05 19.71
C PHE A 51 1.54 2.70 20.48
N THR A 52 2.71 2.86 19.85
CA THR A 52 3.88 3.48 20.50
C THR A 52 3.61 4.92 20.93
N GLU A 53 2.95 5.73 20.11
CA GLU A 53 2.68 7.12 20.51
C GLU A 53 1.58 7.19 21.60
N THR A 54 0.58 6.31 21.58
CA THR A 54 -0.43 6.21 22.65
C THR A 54 0.19 5.79 23.99
N GLU A 55 1.08 4.80 24.00
CA GLU A 55 1.77 4.37 25.22
C GLU A 55 2.71 5.45 25.77
N ARG A 56 3.36 6.24 24.89
CA ARG A 56 4.12 7.42 25.33
C ARG A 56 3.23 8.47 25.98
N PHE A 57 2.11 8.82 25.34
CA PHE A 57 1.14 9.73 25.90
C PHE A 57 0.66 9.28 27.29
N LYS A 58 0.35 7.99 27.42
CA LYS A 58 -0.06 7.37 28.68
C LYS A 58 1.01 7.49 29.76
N SER A 59 2.26 7.19 29.42
CA SER A 59 3.38 7.28 30.37
C SER A 59 3.64 8.73 30.79
N ASP A 60 3.80 9.64 29.81
CA ASP A 60 4.05 11.07 30.04
C ASP A 60 2.96 11.68 30.94
N PHE A 61 1.68 11.36 30.68
CA PHE A 61 0.57 11.88 31.47
C PHE A 61 0.54 11.33 32.90
N ARG A 62 0.85 10.04 33.10
CA ARG A 62 0.91 9.45 34.46
C ARG A 62 1.98 10.08 35.32
N GLU A 63 3.16 10.28 34.73
CA GLU A 63 4.30 10.89 35.41
C GLU A 63 3.93 12.28 35.92
N GLU A 64 3.45 13.15 35.02
CA GLU A 64 3.05 14.52 35.34
C GLU A 64 1.93 14.56 36.41
N MET A 65 0.90 13.72 36.27
CA MET A 65 -0.19 13.71 37.24
C MET A 65 0.23 13.18 38.61
N HIS A 66 1.18 12.26 38.68
CA HIS A 66 1.71 11.75 39.94
C HIS A 66 2.54 12.80 40.67
N GLU A 67 3.31 13.62 39.94
CA GLU A 67 4.02 14.77 40.51
C GLU A 67 3.05 15.77 41.14
N HIS A 68 1.99 16.14 40.41
CA HIS A 68 0.95 17.06 40.93
C HIS A 68 0.19 16.50 42.15
N ILE A 69 0.01 15.18 42.25
CA ILE A 69 -0.57 14.54 43.45
C ILE A 69 0.40 14.65 44.65
N ASP A 70 1.70 14.55 44.40
CA ASP A 70 2.71 14.63 45.46
C ASP A 70 2.83 16.03 46.04
N ASP A 71 2.63 17.06 45.22
CA ASP A 71 2.61 18.47 45.61
C ASP A 71 1.43 18.87 46.51
N ASP A 72 0.45 17.97 46.75
CA ASP A 72 -0.70 18.19 47.63
C ASP A 72 -1.49 19.46 47.29
N LEU A 73 -1.63 19.71 45.98
CA LEU A 73 -2.27 20.92 45.46
C LEU A 73 -3.73 21.01 45.88
N GLU A 74 -4.20 22.24 46.07
CA GLU A 74 -5.63 22.47 46.24
C GLU A 74 -6.42 21.88 45.07
N ASP A 75 -7.52 21.23 45.42
CA ASP A 75 -8.48 20.60 44.54
C ASP A 75 -8.71 21.32 43.19
N HIS A 76 -9.12 22.59 43.26
CA HIS A 76 -9.46 23.36 42.07
C HIS A 76 -8.23 23.63 41.16
N VAL A 77 -7.04 23.72 41.76
CA VAL A 77 -5.75 23.87 41.06
C VAL A 77 -5.39 22.57 40.36
N PHE A 78 -5.48 21.44 41.07
CA PHE A 78 -5.21 20.12 40.51
C PHE A 78 -6.10 19.81 39.30
N LYS A 79 -7.40 20.15 39.39
CA LYS A 79 -8.35 19.96 38.29
C LYS A 79 -7.94 20.75 37.04
N ALA A 80 -7.57 22.01 37.21
CA ALA A 80 -7.15 22.86 36.10
C ALA A 80 -5.86 22.32 35.44
N MET A 81 -4.91 21.82 36.24
CA MET A 81 -3.70 21.18 35.74
C MET A 81 -4.01 19.88 35.00
N PHE A 82 -4.88 19.04 35.55
CA PHE A 82 -5.31 17.80 34.89
C PHE A 82 -5.91 18.08 33.51
N GLU A 83 -6.85 19.03 33.40
CA GLU A 83 -7.47 19.41 32.14
C GLU A 83 -6.43 19.94 31.13
N HIS A 84 -5.51 20.78 31.60
CA HIS A 84 -4.44 21.35 30.79
C HIS A 84 -3.49 20.28 30.25
N GLU A 85 -2.95 19.41 31.10
CA GLU A 85 -1.99 18.37 30.72
C GLU A 85 -2.63 17.32 29.81
N LEU A 86 -3.91 17.05 30.03
CA LEU A 86 -4.68 16.12 29.20
C LEU A 86 -4.86 16.68 27.79
N GLN A 87 -5.23 17.96 27.67
CA GLN A 87 -5.36 18.64 26.40
C GLN A 87 -4.02 18.71 25.66
N LYS A 88 -2.96 19.14 26.34
CA LYS A 88 -1.60 19.24 25.81
C LYS A 88 -1.06 17.90 25.35
N GLY A 89 -1.18 16.85 26.17
CA GLY A 89 -0.76 15.50 25.83
C GLY A 89 -1.54 14.93 24.64
N THR A 90 -2.85 15.20 24.57
CA THR A 90 -3.71 14.78 23.45
C THR A 90 -3.35 15.47 22.14
N GLU A 91 -3.00 16.76 22.18
CA GLU A 91 -2.55 17.51 21.01
C GLU A 91 -1.18 17.00 20.51
N LYS A 92 -0.23 16.79 21.43
CA LYS A 92 1.07 16.17 21.12
C LYS A 92 0.90 14.78 20.49
N LEU A 93 0.02 13.95 21.05
CA LEU A 93 -0.32 12.62 20.52
C LEU A 93 -0.85 12.72 19.08
N ARG A 94 -1.78 13.65 18.83
CA ARG A 94 -2.33 13.91 17.50
C ARG A 94 -1.28 14.28 16.47
N GLU A 95 -0.40 15.21 16.81
CA GLU A 95 0.67 15.65 15.90
C GLU A 95 1.64 14.52 15.59
N ASN A 96 2.03 13.75 16.61
CA ASN A 96 2.92 12.61 16.46
C ASN A 96 2.30 11.52 15.57
N ILE A 97 1.05 11.13 15.82
CA ILE A 97 0.34 10.16 14.98
C ILE A 97 0.26 10.64 13.53
N LYS A 98 -0.10 11.91 13.31
CA LYS A 98 -0.19 12.50 11.97
C LYS A 98 1.14 12.43 11.25
N ARG A 99 2.22 12.91 11.89
CA ARG A 99 3.57 12.88 11.32
C ARG A 99 3.98 11.46 10.96
N ARG A 100 3.85 10.53 11.90
CA ARG A 100 4.23 9.12 11.69
C ARG A 100 3.40 8.43 10.62
N SER A 101 2.12 8.75 10.52
CA SER A 101 1.25 8.22 9.46
C SER A 101 1.71 8.68 8.07
N ASN A 102 2.10 9.94 7.94
CA ASN A 102 2.68 10.48 6.71
C ASN A 102 4.01 9.79 6.36
N GLU A 103 4.91 9.63 7.32
CA GLU A 103 6.17 8.90 7.11
C GLU A 103 5.92 7.45 6.66
N CYS A 104 4.92 6.77 7.25
CA CYS A 104 4.54 5.42 6.83
C CYS A 104 4.01 5.41 5.39
N LYS A 105 3.21 6.42 5.01
CA LYS A 105 2.67 6.57 3.66
C LYS A 105 3.79 6.79 2.65
N GLU A 106 4.72 7.69 2.92
CA GLU A 106 5.85 7.99 2.04
C GLU A 106 6.69 6.74 1.78
N ARG A 107 7.06 6.00 2.84
CA ARG A 107 7.77 4.73 2.69
C ARG A 107 7.00 3.70 1.87
N PHE A 108 5.70 3.56 2.13
CA PHE A 108 4.86 2.62 1.39
C PHE A 108 4.78 2.97 -0.11
N VAL A 109 4.63 4.27 -0.40
CA VAL A 109 4.63 4.81 -1.78
C VAL A 109 5.96 4.52 -2.46
N GLU A 110 7.07 4.72 -1.77
CA GLU A 110 8.42 4.47 -2.28
C GLU A 110 8.69 2.98 -2.52
N GLU A 111 8.27 2.09 -1.60
CA GLU A 111 8.38 0.62 -1.77
C GLU A 111 7.64 0.17 -3.04
N ILE A 112 6.38 0.58 -3.21
CA ILE A 112 5.59 0.25 -4.41
C ILE A 112 6.25 0.79 -5.68
N LYS A 113 6.74 2.03 -5.65
CA LYS A 113 7.41 2.64 -6.80
C LYS A 113 8.61 1.80 -7.23
N LYS A 114 9.46 1.39 -6.28
CA LYS A 114 10.62 0.53 -6.52
C LYS A 114 10.21 -0.83 -7.10
N ASP A 115 9.16 -1.45 -6.57
CA ASP A 115 8.64 -2.73 -7.06
C ASP A 115 8.16 -2.62 -8.53
N ILE A 116 7.49 -1.52 -8.90
CA ILE A 116 7.06 -1.26 -10.28
C ILE A 116 8.25 -0.98 -11.19
N GLU A 117 9.21 -0.16 -10.77
CA GLU A 117 10.42 0.16 -11.55
C GLU A 117 11.23 -1.13 -11.83
N GLN A 118 11.37 -1.99 -10.83
CA GLN A 118 12.06 -3.26 -11.00
C GLN A 118 11.30 -4.21 -11.95
N PHE A 119 9.96 -4.24 -11.87
CA PHE A 119 9.15 -4.98 -12.81
C PHE A 119 9.36 -4.47 -14.24
N GLU A 120 9.33 -3.15 -14.44
CA GLU A 120 9.56 -2.50 -15.73
C GLU A 120 10.92 -2.86 -16.35
N GLU A 121 11.99 -2.80 -15.58
CA GLU A 121 13.35 -3.15 -16.04
C GLU A 121 13.40 -4.60 -16.52
N ARG A 122 12.83 -5.53 -15.76
CA ARG A 122 12.82 -6.96 -16.11
C ARG A 122 12.01 -7.24 -17.37
N ILE A 123 10.89 -6.54 -17.56
CA ILE A 123 10.14 -6.60 -18.81
C ILE A 123 11.02 -6.11 -19.96
N LYS A 124 11.67 -4.95 -19.83
CA LYS A 124 12.57 -4.41 -20.86
C LYS A 124 13.66 -5.42 -21.24
N ASP A 125 14.28 -6.08 -20.25
CA ASP A 125 15.31 -7.10 -20.48
C ASP A 125 14.77 -8.30 -21.26
N SER A 126 13.60 -8.83 -20.88
CA SER A 126 12.94 -9.92 -21.63
C SER A 126 12.65 -9.51 -23.09
N LEU A 127 12.30 -8.25 -23.34
CA LEU A 127 12.02 -7.75 -24.69
C LEU A 127 13.29 -7.48 -25.52
N VAL A 128 14.37 -7.02 -24.90
CA VAL A 128 15.66 -6.86 -25.60
C VAL A 128 16.20 -8.22 -26.04
N ASN A 129 16.01 -9.26 -25.23
CA ASN A 129 16.38 -10.63 -25.59
C ASN A 129 15.57 -11.16 -26.78
N LEU A 130 14.29 -10.77 -26.91
CA LEU A 130 13.49 -11.07 -28.10
C LEU A 130 14.08 -10.45 -29.38
N ASN A 131 14.50 -9.18 -29.33
CA ASN A 131 14.97 -8.44 -30.51
C ASN A 131 16.37 -8.85 -31.01
N ARG A 132 17.17 -9.55 -30.21
CA ARG A 132 18.57 -9.90 -30.55
C ARG A 132 18.73 -11.23 -31.29
N ILE A 133 17.65 -11.99 -31.50
CA ILE A 133 17.73 -13.33 -32.09
C ILE A 133 17.40 -13.26 -33.59
N ASN A 134 18.44 -13.32 -34.41
CA ASN A 134 18.38 -13.28 -35.86
C ASN A 134 17.65 -14.53 -36.41
N ILE A 135 16.41 -14.38 -36.87
CA ILE A 135 15.70 -15.45 -37.57
C ILE A 135 16.27 -15.50 -38.99
N GLY A 136 17.15 -16.48 -39.24
CA GLY A 136 17.87 -16.65 -40.52
C GLY A 136 17.01 -16.97 -41.74
N SER A 137 15.76 -16.51 -41.80
CA SER A 137 14.78 -16.76 -42.85
C SER A 137 14.41 -15.53 -43.70
N GLY A 138 15.02 -14.36 -43.45
CA GLY A 138 14.65 -13.11 -44.14
C GLY A 138 13.24 -12.60 -43.75
N PHE A 139 12.61 -13.25 -42.78
CA PHE A 139 11.49 -12.70 -42.03
C PHE A 139 12.10 -11.93 -40.86
N ASP A 140 12.18 -10.60 -40.99
CA ASP A 140 12.16 -9.75 -39.81
C ASP A 140 10.79 -10.00 -39.18
N PRO A 141 10.68 -10.58 -37.98
CA PRO A 141 9.49 -10.35 -37.20
C PRO A 141 9.54 -8.86 -36.91
N ILE A 142 8.92 -8.06 -37.77
CA ILE A 142 8.52 -6.69 -37.47
C ILE A 142 7.40 -6.85 -36.41
N ILE A 143 7.76 -7.38 -35.24
CA ILE A 143 7.10 -7.05 -34.00
C ILE A 143 7.59 -5.62 -33.79
N ASN A 144 6.88 -4.69 -34.44
CA ASN A 144 7.02 -3.28 -34.20
C ASN A 144 6.56 -3.05 -32.76
N ILE A 145 7.43 -3.35 -31.79
CA ILE A 145 7.23 -3.00 -30.38
C ILE A 145 7.22 -1.47 -30.23
N ASP A 146 7.61 -0.73 -31.28
CA ASP A 146 7.44 0.73 -31.33
C ASP A 146 5.98 1.20 -31.35
N SER A 147 4.98 0.36 -31.68
CA SER A 147 3.63 0.87 -32.00
C SER A 147 2.53 0.68 -30.94
N GLY A 148 2.82 0.40 -29.65
CA GLY A 148 1.71 0.07 -28.72
C GLY A 148 1.81 0.45 -27.25
N ILE A 149 3.01 0.66 -26.69
CA ILE A 149 3.17 0.82 -25.23
C ILE A 149 4.15 1.95 -24.93
N ASN A 150 3.63 3.18 -25.07
CA ASN A 150 3.93 4.25 -24.12
C ASN A 150 3.39 3.91 -22.70
N LYS A 151 2.92 2.67 -22.46
CA LYS A 151 2.38 2.17 -21.18
C LYS A 151 3.41 2.06 -20.08
N ILE A 152 4.70 1.89 -20.37
CA ILE A 152 5.73 1.92 -19.34
C ILE A 152 5.76 3.30 -18.64
N GLY A 153 5.74 4.38 -19.43
CA GLY A 153 5.50 5.73 -18.92
C GLY A 153 4.11 5.92 -18.30
N LEU A 154 3.10 5.20 -18.79
CA LEU A 154 1.74 5.18 -18.22
C LEU A 154 1.68 4.50 -16.84
N PHE A 155 2.51 3.49 -16.56
CA PHE A 155 2.58 2.83 -15.24
C PHE A 155 3.29 3.70 -14.22
N ALA A 156 4.37 4.38 -14.64
CA ALA A 156 5.00 5.42 -13.83
C ALA A 156 4.04 6.59 -13.56
N SER A 157 3.21 6.98 -14.54
CA SER A 157 2.23 8.07 -14.38
C SER A 157 0.97 7.67 -13.61
N ILE A 158 0.42 6.45 -13.80
CA ILE A 158 -0.74 5.92 -13.08
C ILE A 158 -0.35 5.52 -11.65
N GLY A 159 0.76 4.82 -11.48
CA GLY A 159 1.34 4.49 -10.18
C GLY A 159 1.69 5.74 -9.39
N GLY A 160 2.35 6.72 -10.02
CA GLY A 160 2.71 8.00 -9.41
C GLY A 160 1.51 8.86 -8.99
N LEU A 161 0.53 9.11 -9.87
CA LEU A 161 -0.64 9.95 -9.53
C LEU A 161 -1.60 9.26 -8.54
N ALA A 162 -1.84 7.95 -8.69
CA ALA A 162 -2.78 7.23 -7.83
C ALA A 162 -2.24 7.07 -6.39
N LEU A 163 -0.92 6.87 -6.22
CA LEU A 163 -0.25 6.82 -4.92
C LEU A 163 -0.15 8.19 -4.25
N LEU A 164 0.11 9.27 -4.99
CA LEU A 164 0.10 10.64 -4.45
C LEU A 164 -1.26 11.00 -3.84
N SER A 165 -2.34 10.46 -4.43
CA SER A 165 -3.71 10.64 -3.97
C SER A 165 -4.09 9.72 -2.79
N LEU A 166 -3.15 8.99 -2.19
CA LEU A 166 -3.40 8.27 -0.94
C LEU A 166 -3.55 9.29 0.19
N THR A 167 -4.80 9.49 0.61
CA THR A 167 -5.07 10.12 1.90
C THR A 167 -4.36 9.28 2.97
N PRO A 168 -3.71 9.91 3.96
CA PRO A 168 -3.22 9.16 5.12
C PRO A 168 -4.35 8.27 5.64
N VAL A 169 -4.06 6.99 5.86
CA VAL A 169 -5.04 6.03 6.39
C VAL A 169 -5.61 6.53 7.73
N VAL A 170 -4.80 7.31 8.47
CA VAL A 170 -5.23 8.08 9.64
C VAL A 170 -5.60 9.51 9.21
N GLY A 171 -6.56 9.62 8.29
CA GLY A 171 -7.04 10.88 7.71
C GLY A 171 -8.03 11.64 8.61
N GLY A 172 -8.36 11.12 9.79
CA GLY A 172 -9.36 11.68 10.70
C GLY A 172 -8.79 12.44 11.88
N ILE A 173 -8.23 13.62 11.62
CA ILE A 173 -7.96 14.66 12.64
C ILE A 173 -9.19 14.94 13.53
N ALA A 174 -10.40 14.72 13.00
CA ALA A 174 -11.67 15.00 13.66
C ALA A 174 -11.90 14.21 14.96
N LEU A 175 -11.34 13.00 15.11
CA LEU A 175 -11.68 12.14 16.25
C LEU A 175 -10.85 12.42 17.50
N ILE A 176 -9.61 12.89 17.39
CA ILE A 176 -8.86 13.33 18.59
C ILE A 176 -9.54 14.56 19.22
N GLY A 177 -10.17 15.42 18.41
CA GLY A 177 -11.03 16.50 18.92
C GLY A 177 -12.27 16.00 19.68
N GLY A 178 -12.93 14.95 19.20
CA GLY A 178 -14.01 14.26 19.94
C GLY A 178 -13.52 13.51 21.18
N LEU A 179 -12.24 13.13 21.19
CA LEU A 179 -11.57 12.48 22.30
C LEU A 179 -11.30 13.47 23.44
N VAL A 180 -10.87 14.70 23.15
CA VAL A 180 -10.78 15.80 24.13
C VAL A 180 -12.12 16.04 24.86
N LEU A 181 -13.26 15.95 24.17
CA LEU A 181 -14.59 16.06 24.80
C LEU A 181 -14.94 14.85 25.69
N GLY A 182 -14.57 13.63 25.27
CA GLY A 182 -14.71 12.43 26.09
C GLY A 182 -13.79 12.44 27.32
N LEU A 183 -12.60 13.01 27.16
CA LEU A 183 -11.59 13.24 28.19
C LEU A 183 -12.10 14.19 29.28
N ILE A 184 -12.72 15.31 28.91
CA ILE A 184 -13.39 16.24 29.84
C ILE A 184 -14.50 15.54 30.66
N GLY A 185 -15.23 14.60 30.06
CA GLY A 185 -16.21 13.78 30.78
C GLY A 185 -15.57 12.88 31.85
N ILE A 186 -14.34 12.42 31.59
CA ILE A 186 -13.57 11.58 32.51
C ILE A 186 -12.97 12.42 33.64
N VAL A 187 -12.50 13.65 33.37
CA VAL A 187 -12.11 14.62 34.42
C VAL A 187 -13.19 14.75 35.47
N LYS A 188 -14.46 14.95 35.05
CA LYS A 188 -15.60 15.06 35.97
C LYS A 188 -15.83 13.78 36.80
N SER A 189 -15.48 12.60 36.28
CA SER A 189 -15.68 11.32 36.97
C SER A 189 -14.57 10.98 37.97
N VAL A 190 -13.36 11.47 37.71
CA VAL A 190 -12.20 11.32 38.60
C VAL A 190 -12.33 12.29 39.79
N TRP A 191 -12.94 13.44 39.56
CA TRP A 191 -13.05 14.56 40.50
C TRP A 191 -13.66 14.20 41.86
N SER A 192 -14.69 13.35 41.92
CA SER A 192 -15.34 12.99 43.20
C SER A 192 -14.43 12.23 44.18
N PHE A 193 -13.22 11.85 43.74
CA PHE A 193 -12.24 11.10 44.53
C PHE A 193 -11.04 11.96 44.94
N PHE A 194 -11.01 13.25 44.61
CA PHE A 194 -9.87 14.12 44.93
C PHE A 194 -10.04 14.94 46.21
N ASP A 195 -11.14 14.73 46.95
CA ASP A 195 -11.41 15.34 48.26
C ASP A 195 -10.23 15.17 49.24
N SER A 196 -10.02 16.13 50.14
CA SER A 196 -8.84 16.21 51.02
C SER A 196 -8.62 14.96 51.91
N ASP A 197 -9.66 14.18 52.14
CA ASP A 197 -9.63 12.95 52.94
C ASP A 197 -9.12 11.71 52.16
N TYR A 198 -8.98 11.81 50.83
CA TYR A 198 -8.59 10.68 49.98
C TYR A 198 -7.06 10.52 49.90
N LYS A 199 -6.56 9.32 50.20
CA LYS A 199 -5.12 9.05 50.22
C LYS A 199 -4.50 9.22 48.82
N LYS A 200 -3.34 9.88 48.71
CA LYS A 200 -2.55 10.05 47.47
C LYS A 200 -2.42 8.77 46.63
N SER A 201 -2.20 7.63 47.28
CA SER A 201 -2.11 6.32 46.60
C SER A 201 -3.39 5.90 45.88
N GLN A 202 -4.55 6.30 46.39
CA GLN A 202 -5.84 6.05 45.77
C GLN A 202 -6.11 7.06 44.64
N GLN A 203 -5.72 8.33 44.80
CA GLN A 203 -5.78 9.35 43.75
C GLN A 203 -5.02 8.89 42.50
N ARG A 204 -3.78 8.43 42.66
CA ARG A 204 -2.96 7.87 41.56
C ARG A 204 -3.65 6.71 40.86
N LYS A 205 -4.23 5.79 41.62
CA LYS A 205 -4.95 4.62 41.08
C LYS A 205 -6.16 5.01 40.24
N GLU A 206 -6.94 6.00 40.66
CA GLU A 206 -8.09 6.46 39.87
C GLU A 206 -7.66 7.26 38.63
N VAL A 207 -6.56 8.04 38.70
CA VAL A 207 -5.96 8.66 37.49
C VAL A 207 -5.55 7.58 36.49
N ASP A 208 -4.78 6.58 36.95
CA ASP A 208 -4.26 5.50 36.12
C ASP A 208 -5.37 4.73 35.40
N LYS A 209 -6.39 4.32 36.14
CA LYS A 209 -7.54 3.55 35.65
C LYS A 209 -8.37 4.33 34.64
N ASN A 210 -8.52 5.63 34.84
CA ASN A 210 -9.28 6.47 33.93
C ASN A 210 -8.49 6.79 32.67
N LEU A 211 -7.18 7.04 32.80
CA LEU A 211 -6.28 7.16 31.66
C LEU A 211 -6.20 5.86 30.84
N ASP A 212 -6.21 4.68 31.47
CA ASP A 212 -6.27 3.40 30.76
C ASP A 212 -7.48 3.32 29.83
N LYS A 213 -8.68 3.67 30.32
CA LYS A 213 -9.91 3.69 29.50
C LYS A 213 -9.82 4.66 28.32
N VAL A 214 -9.17 5.80 28.53
CA VAL A 214 -8.91 6.78 27.48
C VAL A 214 -8.04 6.17 26.39
N CYS A 215 -6.92 5.57 26.79
CA CYS A 215 -5.97 4.97 25.87
C CYS A 215 -6.61 3.82 25.10
N GLU A 216 -7.39 2.96 25.76
CA GLU A 216 -8.17 1.90 25.09
C GLU A 216 -9.12 2.45 24.02
N LYS A 217 -9.80 3.57 24.29
CA LYS A 217 -10.69 4.21 23.32
C LYS A 217 -9.92 4.78 22.14
N ILE A 218 -8.78 5.43 22.41
CA ILE A 218 -7.86 5.92 21.36
C ILE A 218 -7.43 4.76 20.47
N GLU A 219 -6.91 3.67 21.05
CA GLU A 219 -6.43 2.51 20.31
C GLU A 219 -7.53 1.89 19.44
N LYS A 220 -8.74 1.73 19.98
CA LYS A 220 -9.89 1.20 19.25
C LYS A 220 -10.27 2.08 18.07
N ASP A 221 -10.34 3.39 18.27
CA ASP A 221 -10.68 4.35 17.22
C ASP A 221 -9.59 4.38 16.14
N MET A 222 -8.31 4.33 16.54
CA MET A 222 -7.18 4.25 15.62
C MET A 222 -7.22 2.97 14.78
N LYS A 223 -7.51 1.82 15.40
CA LYS A 223 -7.66 0.55 14.70
C LYS A 223 -8.81 0.61 13.69
N SER A 224 -9.95 1.17 14.08
CA SER A 224 -11.11 1.34 13.18
C SER A 224 -10.77 2.23 11.99
N GLN A 225 -10.07 3.35 12.21
CA GLN A 225 -9.62 4.23 11.12
C GLN A 225 -8.65 3.50 10.19
N ILE A 226 -7.69 2.77 10.75
CA ILE A 226 -6.76 1.96 9.97
C ILE A 226 -7.51 0.97 9.08
N GLU A 227 -8.50 0.24 9.63
CA GLU A 227 -9.34 -0.65 8.83
C GLU A 227 -10.15 0.07 7.76
N SER A 228 -10.72 1.25 8.07
CA SER A 228 -11.51 2.01 7.10
C SER A 228 -10.66 2.53 5.94
N GLY A 229 -9.46 3.05 6.22
CA GLY A 229 -8.53 3.58 5.21
C GLY A 229 -7.87 2.50 4.36
N LYS A 230 -7.78 1.25 4.85
CA LYS A 230 -7.30 0.11 4.07
C LYS A 230 -8.08 -0.07 2.78
N LYS A 231 -9.41 -0.02 2.83
CA LYS A 231 -10.25 -0.38 1.69
C LYS A 231 -9.95 0.48 0.45
N ALA A 232 -9.86 1.80 0.64
CA ALA A 232 -9.54 2.73 -0.44
C ALA A 232 -8.10 2.54 -0.96
N THR A 233 -7.13 2.39 -0.05
CA THR A 233 -5.73 2.18 -0.39
C THR A 233 -5.53 0.88 -1.16
N PHE A 234 -6.11 -0.21 -0.65
CA PHE A 234 -5.95 -1.55 -1.23
C PHE A 234 -6.67 -1.67 -2.56
N GLY A 235 -7.83 -1.03 -2.74
CA GLY A 235 -8.52 -0.96 -4.03
C GLY A 235 -7.63 -0.36 -5.13
N LYS A 236 -6.84 0.68 -4.82
CA LYS A 236 -5.88 1.26 -5.77
C LYS A 236 -4.73 0.30 -6.10
N ILE A 237 -4.26 -0.48 -5.13
CA ILE A 237 -3.23 -1.51 -5.35
C ILE A 237 -3.76 -2.66 -6.22
N GLU A 238 -4.99 -3.10 -6.01
CA GLU A 238 -5.60 -4.13 -6.87
C GLU A 238 -5.81 -3.61 -8.30
N HIS A 239 -6.21 -2.35 -8.47
CA HIS A 239 -6.26 -1.70 -9.79
C HIS A 239 -4.87 -1.65 -10.45
N LEU A 240 -3.83 -1.30 -9.69
CA LEU A 240 -2.46 -1.32 -10.18
C LEU A 240 -2.06 -2.72 -10.66
N LYS A 241 -2.30 -3.77 -9.85
CA LYS A 241 -2.02 -5.17 -10.25
C LYS A 241 -2.75 -5.58 -11.52
N ALA A 242 -4.03 -5.19 -11.66
CA ALA A 242 -4.81 -5.45 -12.86
C ALA A 242 -4.21 -4.74 -14.08
N THR A 243 -3.81 -3.48 -13.92
CA THR A 243 -3.15 -2.73 -14.99
C THR A 243 -1.83 -3.41 -15.40
N LEU A 244 -1.03 -3.89 -14.44
CA LEU A 244 0.20 -4.64 -14.73
C LEU A 244 -0.09 -5.97 -15.46
N ASN A 245 -1.20 -6.62 -15.13
CA ASN A 245 -1.65 -7.85 -15.81
C ASN A 245 -2.05 -7.62 -17.28
N ASP A 246 -2.52 -6.43 -17.65
CA ASP A 246 -2.84 -6.11 -19.04
C ASP A 246 -1.63 -6.27 -19.98
N LEU A 247 -0.40 -6.16 -19.44
CA LEU A 247 0.82 -6.46 -20.19
C LEU A 247 0.89 -7.94 -20.56
N VAL A 248 0.68 -8.83 -19.58
CA VAL A 248 0.65 -10.29 -19.78
C VAL A 248 -0.38 -10.65 -20.86
N VAL A 249 -1.60 -10.13 -20.70
CA VAL A 249 -2.72 -10.37 -21.63
C VAL A 249 -2.40 -9.86 -23.04
N CYS A 250 -1.69 -8.74 -23.17
CA CYS A 250 -1.29 -8.20 -24.47
C CYS A 250 -0.37 -9.17 -25.22
N TYR A 251 0.63 -9.75 -24.54
CA TYR A 251 1.54 -10.72 -25.16
C TYR A 251 0.86 -12.04 -25.49
N GLU A 252 -0.08 -12.51 -24.66
CA GLU A 252 -0.89 -13.69 -24.98
C GLU A 252 -1.74 -13.48 -26.24
N ARG A 253 -2.37 -12.31 -26.38
CA ARG A 253 -3.13 -11.97 -27.60
C ARG A 253 -2.25 -11.91 -28.85
N MET A 254 -1.03 -11.39 -28.72
CA MET A 254 -0.06 -11.37 -29.81
C MET A 254 0.29 -12.80 -30.25
N ARG A 255 0.59 -13.68 -29.30
CA ARG A 255 0.85 -15.10 -29.53
C ARG A 255 -0.31 -15.78 -30.27
N GLU A 256 -1.55 -15.59 -29.79
CA GLU A 256 -2.75 -16.14 -30.45
C GLU A 256 -2.93 -15.63 -31.88
N GLY A 257 -2.63 -14.35 -32.12
CA GLY A 257 -2.67 -13.76 -33.46
C GLY A 257 -1.69 -14.45 -34.42
N LEU A 258 -0.48 -14.75 -33.94
CA LEU A 258 0.54 -15.45 -34.74
C LEU A 258 0.15 -16.91 -35.02
N ILE A 259 -0.44 -17.61 -34.05
CA ILE A 259 -0.99 -18.97 -34.25
C ILE A 259 -2.04 -18.95 -35.37
N LYS A 260 -3.02 -18.04 -35.29
CA LYS A 260 -4.08 -17.88 -36.31
C LYS A 260 -3.52 -17.51 -37.69
N ALA A 261 -2.47 -16.70 -37.74
CA ALA A 261 -1.80 -16.38 -39.00
C ALA A 261 -1.12 -17.64 -39.60
N GLY A 262 -0.45 -18.44 -38.78
CA GLY A 262 0.13 -19.73 -39.17
C GLY A 262 -0.91 -20.71 -39.72
N GLU A 263 -2.08 -20.82 -39.08
CA GLU A 263 -3.21 -21.66 -39.53
C GLU A 263 -3.77 -21.20 -40.89
N LYS A 264 -3.96 -19.89 -41.07
CA LYS A 264 -4.43 -19.33 -42.35
C LYS A 264 -3.45 -19.60 -43.49
N LEU A 265 -2.14 -19.49 -43.22
CA LEU A 265 -1.10 -19.84 -44.20
C LEU A 265 -1.13 -21.32 -44.56
N TRP A 266 -1.47 -22.19 -43.61
CA TRP A 266 -1.61 -23.63 -43.83
C TRP A 266 -2.73 -23.94 -44.82
N HIS A 267 -3.91 -23.36 -44.59
CA HIS A 267 -5.03 -23.51 -45.51
C HIS A 267 -4.71 -22.97 -46.89
N LEU A 268 -4.02 -21.83 -46.99
CA LEU A 268 -3.63 -21.26 -48.28
C LEU A 268 -2.65 -22.16 -49.04
N SER A 269 -1.61 -22.66 -48.36
CA SER A 269 -0.63 -23.60 -48.93
C SER A 269 -1.32 -24.85 -49.48
N HIS A 270 -2.22 -25.43 -48.67
CA HIS A 270 -2.97 -26.63 -49.04
C HIS A 270 -3.86 -26.39 -50.27
N ASN A 271 -4.60 -25.27 -50.32
CA ASN A 271 -5.48 -24.92 -51.43
C ASN A 271 -4.74 -24.63 -52.74
N ILE A 272 -3.54 -24.05 -52.68
CA ILE A 272 -2.71 -23.85 -53.87
C ILE A 272 -2.24 -25.21 -54.40
N LYS A 273 -1.75 -26.08 -53.52
CA LYS A 273 -1.23 -27.41 -53.88
C LYS A 273 -2.29 -28.31 -54.52
N THR A 274 -3.52 -28.27 -54.02
CA THR A 274 -4.65 -29.05 -54.56
C THR A 274 -5.22 -28.50 -55.87
N ARG A 275 -5.05 -27.21 -56.17
CA ARG A 275 -5.46 -26.61 -57.46
C ARG A 275 -4.41 -26.70 -58.56
N SER A 276 -3.15 -26.95 -58.20
CA SER A 276 -2.02 -27.10 -59.13
C SER A 276 -1.75 -28.53 -59.58
N MET A 277 -2.47 -29.51 -59.04
CA MET A 277 -2.47 -30.93 -59.43
C MET A 277 -3.72 -31.23 -60.25
#